data_AF-A0A9D8BDS1-F1
#
_entry.id   AF-A0A9D8BDS1-F1
#
_cell.length_a   1.000
_cell.length_b   1.000
_cell.length_c   1.000
_cell.angle_alpha   90.00
_cell.angle_beta   90.00
_cell.angle_gamma   90.00
#
_symmetry.space_group_name_H-M   'P 1'
#
loop_
_entity.id
_entity.type
_entity.pdbx_description
1 polymer ?
#
loop_
_entity_poly.entity_id
_entity_poly.type
_entity_poly.pdbx_seq_one_letter_code
_entity_poly.pdbx_strand_id
1 'polypeptide(L)'
;MMYKSLYELAPEIAEKETVEMVIKESGPGLPPVGRYVFVESLCTETGCDCRNMMITVLHIETKQMVTRLRFCWEKPLFYKSIGLDFMEDELPGVFIDLGCHNFPYSKYFLDVFREMCYGKAPSKKETPYAQRLKQHYRQCHERIAEQDEAAVRLMIPQTYDPCPCNSGKKFKFCCQPIFYYITEAMCATQDGLHKKALEFMEKAAKLVGNTAEVLCRKAIVYSDFDRKLYAEYLQKCLEINPRHPRAYYLQGLDFKNKGDSAAAIEAYLKAIEYYPPTARYHLNEVYNNLGNVYYDIGEKDKAVAAWEKALEYSPKDMVAQANLREFGAVRR
;
A
#
# COMPACT_ATOMS: atom_id res chain seq x y z
N MET A 1 4.66 2.57 -10.40
CA MET A 1 3.93 3.61 -9.64
C MET A 1 2.44 3.41 -9.80
N MET A 2 1.74 3.19 -8.69
CA MET A 2 0.28 3.26 -8.66
C MET A 2 -0.14 4.73 -8.60
N TYR A 3 -1.11 5.10 -9.43
CA TYR A 3 -1.71 6.43 -9.41
C TYR A 3 -3.20 6.30 -9.08
N LYS A 4 -3.72 7.21 -8.26
CA LYS A 4 -5.15 7.37 -8.02
C LYS A 4 -5.59 8.77 -8.41
N SER A 5 -6.84 8.91 -8.83
CA SER A 5 -7.42 10.20 -9.16
C SER A 5 -7.61 11.06 -7.90
N LEU A 6 -7.65 12.38 -8.09
CA LEU A 6 -7.96 13.33 -7.01
C LEU A 6 -9.35 13.06 -6.41
N TYR A 7 -10.31 12.58 -7.21
CA TYR A 7 -11.63 12.16 -6.73
C TYR A 7 -11.56 10.98 -5.74
N GLU A 8 -10.58 10.10 -5.86
CA GLU A 8 -10.38 8.98 -4.94
C GLU A 8 -9.58 9.39 -3.68
N LEU A 9 -8.67 10.36 -3.81
CA LEU A 9 -7.76 10.77 -2.74
C LEU A 9 -8.32 11.91 -1.87
N ALA A 10 -9.06 12.83 -2.48
CA ALA A 10 -9.60 14.04 -1.88
C ALA A 10 -10.87 14.49 -2.62
N PRO A 11 -11.98 13.75 -2.51
CA PRO A 11 -13.22 14.05 -3.25
C PRO A 11 -13.71 15.49 -3.00
N GLU A 12 -13.58 16.00 -1.78
CA GLU A 12 -13.97 17.36 -1.42
C GLU A 12 -13.14 18.47 -2.06
N ILE A 13 -11.88 18.17 -2.42
CA ILE A 13 -11.02 19.07 -3.21
C ILE A 13 -11.39 18.91 -4.69
N ALA A 14 -11.53 17.68 -5.15
CA ALA A 14 -11.87 17.37 -6.54
C ALA A 14 -13.18 18.05 -6.97
N GLU A 15 -14.24 17.98 -6.16
CA GLU A 15 -15.56 18.58 -6.45
C GLU A 15 -15.50 20.10 -6.59
N LYS A 16 -14.57 20.78 -5.91
CA LYS A 16 -14.47 22.24 -5.89
C LYS A 16 -13.48 22.79 -6.90
N GLU A 17 -12.39 22.07 -7.13
CA GLU A 17 -11.21 22.62 -7.80
C GLU A 17 -10.90 21.95 -9.15
N THR A 18 -11.56 20.85 -9.49
CA THR A 18 -11.43 20.24 -10.82
C THR A 18 -11.86 21.24 -11.89
N VAL A 19 -11.03 21.44 -12.92
CA VAL A 19 -11.33 22.38 -14.01
C VAL A 19 -12.09 21.69 -15.13
N GLU A 20 -13.24 22.26 -15.44
CA GLU A 20 -14.03 21.98 -16.63
C GLU A 20 -13.82 23.09 -17.67
N MET A 21 -13.77 22.70 -18.94
CA MET A 21 -13.71 23.61 -20.08
C MET A 21 -14.80 23.26 -21.09
N VAL A 22 -15.32 24.29 -21.77
CA VAL A 22 -16.37 24.14 -22.78
C VAL A 22 -15.82 24.53 -24.14
N ILE A 23 -15.83 23.59 -25.09
CA ILE A 23 -15.54 23.85 -26.49
C ILE A 23 -16.86 24.16 -27.19
N LYS A 24 -17.02 25.38 -27.70
CA LYS A 24 -18.25 25.85 -28.35
C LYS A 24 -18.22 25.73 -29.88
N GLU A 25 -17.04 25.67 -30.47
CA GLU A 25 -16.83 25.59 -31.91
C GLU A 25 -15.75 24.55 -32.22
N SER A 26 -15.93 23.82 -33.32
CA SER A 26 -15.04 22.74 -33.75
C SER A 26 -14.77 22.83 -35.25
N GLY A 27 -13.65 22.24 -35.68
CA GLY A 27 -13.16 22.27 -37.05
C GLY A 27 -11.99 21.29 -37.25
N PRO A 28 -11.38 21.24 -38.45
CA PRO A 28 -10.27 20.33 -38.72
C PRO A 28 -9.11 20.53 -37.74
N GLY A 29 -8.75 19.49 -37.00
CA GLY A 29 -7.69 19.52 -35.99
C GLY A 29 -8.11 20.09 -34.62
N LEU A 30 -9.34 20.57 -34.46
CA LEU A 30 -9.90 20.99 -33.18
C LEU A 30 -10.68 19.84 -32.51
N PRO A 31 -10.79 19.84 -31.17
CA PRO A 31 -11.66 18.90 -30.47
C PRO A 31 -13.13 19.07 -30.86
N PRO A 32 -13.96 18.01 -30.74
CA PRO A 32 -15.41 18.12 -30.82
C PRO A 32 -16.00 19.19 -29.89
N VAL A 33 -17.17 19.72 -30.25
CA VAL A 33 -17.96 20.57 -29.36
C VAL A 33 -18.45 19.74 -28.18
N GLY A 34 -18.26 20.26 -26.97
CA GLY A 34 -18.61 19.53 -25.75
C GLY A 34 -17.85 20.04 -24.53
N ARG A 35 -18.01 19.32 -23.43
CA ARG A 35 -17.40 19.68 -22.15
C ARG A 35 -16.28 18.71 -21.85
N TYR A 36 -15.16 19.27 -21.44
CA TYR A 36 -13.95 18.51 -21.13
C TYR A 36 -13.51 18.81 -19.72
N VAL A 37 -12.99 17.79 -19.04
CA VAL A 37 -12.52 17.92 -17.67
C VAL A 37 -11.08 17.44 -17.54
N PHE A 38 -10.29 18.16 -16.77
CA PHE A 38 -8.92 17.81 -16.43
C PHE A 38 -8.89 17.12 -15.07
N VAL A 39 -8.81 15.80 -15.07
CA VAL A 39 -8.78 15.00 -13.84
C VAL A 39 -7.34 14.73 -13.42
N GLU A 40 -6.99 15.25 -12.25
CA GLU A 40 -5.69 15.05 -11.63
C GLU A 40 -5.55 13.62 -11.10
N SER A 41 -4.37 13.02 -11.29
CA SER A 41 -3.99 11.71 -10.75
C SER A 41 -2.59 11.76 -10.16
N LEU A 42 -2.45 11.27 -8.93
CA LEU A 42 -1.25 11.41 -8.11
C LEU A 42 -0.68 10.04 -7.73
N CYS A 43 0.64 9.99 -7.56
CA CYS A 43 1.32 8.79 -7.10
C CYS A 43 0.87 8.46 -5.67
N THR A 44 0.55 7.20 -5.41
CA THR A 44 0.12 6.74 -4.08
C THR A 44 1.14 5.83 -3.42
N GLU A 45 2.38 5.83 -3.92
CA GLU A 45 3.46 5.06 -3.35
C GLU A 45 3.97 5.74 -2.07
N THR A 46 3.96 5.00 -0.96
CA THR A 46 4.39 5.51 0.35
C THR A 46 5.81 6.05 0.30
N GLY A 47 6.02 7.25 0.84
CA GLY A 47 7.35 7.91 0.86
C GLY A 47 7.83 8.39 -0.50
N CYS A 48 7.05 8.25 -1.57
CA CYS A 48 7.40 8.73 -2.89
C CYS A 48 7.36 10.26 -2.95
N ASP A 49 8.42 10.87 -3.46
CA ASP A 49 8.47 12.29 -3.79
C ASP A 49 8.70 12.48 -5.29
N CYS A 50 7.82 11.92 -6.12
CA CYS A 50 8.01 11.93 -7.57
C CYS A 50 7.85 13.32 -8.20
N ARG A 51 7.28 14.29 -7.48
CA ARG A 51 7.08 15.69 -7.90
C ARG A 51 6.56 15.83 -9.33
N ASN A 52 5.62 14.96 -9.68
CA ASN A 52 4.89 15.04 -10.93
C ASN A 52 3.45 14.55 -10.74
N MET A 53 2.60 14.90 -11.69
CA MET A 53 1.19 14.57 -11.67
C MET A 53 0.73 14.17 -13.07
N MET A 54 -0.18 13.20 -13.16
CA MET A 54 -0.85 12.87 -14.41
C MET A 54 -2.18 13.60 -14.48
N ILE A 55 -2.55 14.05 -15.66
CA ILE A 55 -3.78 14.80 -15.92
C ILE A 55 -4.52 14.10 -17.03
N THR A 56 -5.64 13.47 -16.69
CA THR A 56 -6.49 12.78 -17.65
C THR A 56 -7.54 13.73 -18.18
N VAL A 57 -7.54 13.97 -19.49
CA VAL A 57 -8.56 14.78 -20.15
C VAL A 57 -9.69 13.87 -20.60
N LEU A 58 -10.90 14.12 -20.07
CA LEU A 58 -12.10 13.35 -20.40
C LEU A 58 -13.10 14.25 -21.13
N HIS A 59 -13.74 13.70 -22.16
CA HIS A 59 -14.95 14.29 -22.73
C HIS A 59 -16.15 13.81 -21.93
N ILE A 60 -16.87 14.74 -21.30
CA ILE A 60 -17.91 14.44 -20.30
C ILE A 60 -19.08 13.67 -20.93
N GLU A 61 -19.57 14.15 -22.08
CA GLU A 61 -20.76 13.60 -22.73
C GLU A 61 -20.54 12.16 -23.24
N THR A 62 -19.38 11.89 -23.84
CA THR A 62 -19.06 10.54 -24.37
C THR A 62 -18.35 9.65 -23.35
N LYS A 63 -17.97 10.20 -22.19
CA LYS A 63 -17.16 9.53 -21.15
C LYS A 63 -15.84 8.96 -21.70
N GLN A 64 -15.31 9.58 -22.75
CA GLN A 64 -14.13 9.09 -23.45
C GLN A 64 -12.88 9.80 -22.93
N MET A 65 -11.85 9.01 -22.64
CA MET A 65 -10.51 9.56 -22.40
C MET A 65 -9.92 10.03 -23.72
N VAL A 66 -9.58 11.32 -23.77
CA VAL A 66 -9.00 11.97 -24.94
C VAL A 66 -7.48 11.84 -24.94
N THR A 67 -6.86 12.22 -23.83
CA THR A 67 -5.40 12.23 -23.71
C THR A 67 -5.05 12.20 -22.24
N ARG A 68 -3.83 11.75 -21.95
CA ARG A 68 -3.21 11.96 -20.65
C ARG A 68 -2.00 12.88 -20.82
N LEU A 69 -1.94 13.89 -19.97
CA LEU A 69 -0.82 14.82 -19.89
C LEU A 69 -0.04 14.51 -18.62
N ARG A 70 1.24 14.83 -18.62
CA ARG A 70 2.08 14.78 -17.43
C ARG A 70 2.54 16.18 -17.11
N PHE A 71 2.38 16.58 -15.85
CA PHE A 71 2.87 17.85 -15.32
C PHE A 71 4.05 17.57 -14.39
N CYS A 72 5.21 18.07 -14.76
CA CYS A 72 6.47 17.91 -14.04
C CYS A 72 7.04 19.30 -13.72
N TRP A 73 7.36 19.56 -12.46
CA TRP A 73 7.78 20.89 -12.02
C TRP A 73 9.21 20.97 -11.48
N GLU A 74 9.96 19.87 -11.52
CA GLU A 74 11.39 19.87 -11.20
C GLU A 74 12.27 19.92 -12.45
N LYS A 75 13.57 20.15 -12.23
CA LYS A 75 14.58 20.11 -13.30
C LYS A 75 14.93 18.66 -13.67
N PRO A 76 15.43 18.40 -14.90
CA PRO A 76 15.84 17.05 -15.33
C PRO A 76 16.72 16.29 -14.32
N LEU A 77 17.68 16.98 -13.70
CA LEU A 77 18.60 16.38 -12.72
C LEU A 77 17.88 15.72 -11.53
N PHE A 78 16.78 16.30 -11.07
CA PHE A 78 15.99 15.73 -9.98
C PHE A 78 15.37 14.40 -10.40
N TYR A 79 14.69 14.37 -11.54
CA TYR A 79 14.03 13.15 -12.03
C TYR A 79 15.04 12.05 -12.32
N LYS A 80 16.19 12.41 -12.89
CA LYS A 80 17.31 11.48 -13.08
C LYS A 80 17.81 10.89 -11.76
N SER A 81 17.86 11.68 -10.67
CA SER A 81 18.28 11.18 -9.35
C SER A 81 17.30 10.17 -8.72
N ILE A 82 16.03 10.21 -9.12
CA ILE A 82 15.00 9.26 -8.68
C ILE A 82 14.69 8.18 -9.74
N GLY A 83 15.58 8.01 -10.72
CA GLY A 83 15.48 6.95 -11.73
C GLY A 83 14.42 7.19 -12.81
N LEU A 84 13.94 8.42 -13.00
CA LEU A 84 13.02 8.81 -14.06
C LEU A 84 13.75 9.60 -15.13
N ASP A 85 13.81 9.04 -16.33
CA ASP A 85 14.45 9.67 -17.48
C ASP A 85 13.38 10.30 -18.39
N PHE A 86 13.34 11.63 -18.39
CA PHE A 86 12.48 12.44 -19.25
C PHE A 86 13.36 13.26 -20.20
N MET A 87 12.82 13.64 -21.37
CA MET A 87 13.57 14.51 -22.28
C MET A 87 13.87 15.86 -21.61
N GLU A 88 15.15 16.27 -21.65
CA GLU A 88 15.64 17.40 -20.85
C GLU A 88 14.99 18.74 -21.22
N ASP A 89 14.60 18.92 -22.48
CA ASP A 89 13.97 20.13 -23.02
C ASP A 89 12.50 20.29 -22.62
N GLU A 90 11.84 19.19 -22.22
CA GLU A 90 10.44 19.19 -21.80
C GLU A 90 10.25 19.61 -20.32
N LEU A 91 11.33 19.75 -19.56
CA LEU A 91 11.28 19.97 -18.11
C LEU A 91 11.85 21.34 -17.65
N PRO A 92 11.31 21.91 -16.55
CA PRO A 92 9.97 21.66 -16.05
C PRO A 92 8.93 21.99 -17.14
N GLY A 93 7.82 21.26 -17.16
CA GLY A 93 6.84 21.42 -18.21
C GLY A 93 5.67 20.43 -18.18
N VAL A 94 4.89 20.53 -19.26
CA VAL A 94 3.75 19.66 -19.55
C VAL A 94 4.01 19.00 -20.89
N PHE A 95 3.82 17.69 -20.94
CA PHE A 95 3.94 16.86 -22.14
C PHE A 95 2.87 15.77 -22.17
N ILE A 96 2.66 15.16 -23.34
CA ILE A 96 1.72 14.05 -23.51
C ILE A 96 2.36 12.77 -22.99
N ASP A 97 1.61 11.98 -22.23
CA ASP A 97 2.07 10.67 -21.77
C ASP A 97 2.06 9.68 -22.94
N LEU A 98 3.24 9.23 -23.38
CA LEU A 98 3.38 8.39 -24.58
C LEU A 98 2.75 6.99 -24.42
N GLY A 99 2.42 6.59 -23.18
CA GLY A 99 1.80 5.31 -22.87
C GLY A 99 0.28 5.25 -23.05
N CYS A 100 -0.38 6.31 -23.53
CA CYS A 100 -1.83 6.34 -23.69
C CYS A 100 -2.30 6.54 -25.15
N HIS A 101 -3.53 6.11 -25.43
CA HIS A 101 -4.20 6.44 -26.69
C HIS A 101 -4.40 7.96 -26.79
N ASN A 102 -4.05 8.53 -27.96
CA ASN A 102 -4.12 9.95 -28.23
C ASN A 102 -4.93 10.21 -29.49
N PHE A 103 -5.81 11.22 -29.44
CA PHE A 103 -6.54 11.71 -30.60
C PHE A 103 -5.70 12.70 -31.42
N PRO A 104 -6.03 12.93 -32.70
CA PRO A 104 -5.36 13.94 -33.52
C PRO A 104 -5.37 15.35 -32.89
N TYR A 105 -6.40 15.66 -32.10
CA TYR A 105 -6.56 16.92 -31.38
C TYR A 105 -5.99 16.89 -29.95
N SER A 106 -5.29 15.85 -29.50
CA SER A 106 -4.68 15.80 -28.15
C SER A 106 -3.70 16.96 -27.91
N LYS A 107 -3.00 17.40 -28.96
CA LYS A 107 -2.08 18.55 -28.89
C LYS A 107 -2.78 19.84 -28.47
N TYR A 108 -4.04 20.02 -28.84
CA TYR A 108 -4.84 21.18 -28.41
C TYR A 108 -4.92 21.24 -26.88
N PHE A 109 -5.22 20.12 -26.22
CA PHE A 109 -5.31 20.07 -24.77
C PHE A 109 -3.95 20.22 -24.08
N LEU A 110 -2.87 19.72 -24.70
CA LEU A 110 -1.51 19.98 -24.23
C LEU A 110 -1.22 21.48 -24.19
N ASP A 111 -1.51 22.19 -25.29
CA ASP A 111 -1.21 23.62 -25.40
C ASP A 111 -2.07 24.44 -24.42
N VAL A 112 -3.37 24.13 -24.31
CA VAL A 112 -4.28 24.75 -23.33
C VAL A 112 -3.77 24.53 -21.91
N PHE A 113 -3.46 23.28 -21.53
CA PHE A 113 -3.01 22.99 -20.17
C PHE A 113 -1.65 23.62 -19.86
N ARG A 114 -0.73 23.66 -20.84
CA ARG A 114 0.55 24.33 -20.70
C ARG A 114 0.36 25.83 -20.45
N GLU A 115 -0.55 26.47 -21.18
CA GLU A 115 -0.92 27.87 -20.94
C GLU A 115 -1.54 28.06 -19.56
N MET A 116 -2.41 27.15 -19.11
CA MET A 116 -2.96 27.20 -17.76
C MET A 116 -1.86 27.16 -16.70
N CYS A 117 -0.82 26.34 -16.87
CA CYS A 117 0.27 26.18 -15.90
C CYS A 117 1.33 27.30 -15.93
N TYR A 118 1.67 27.83 -17.11
CA TYR A 118 2.82 28.74 -17.28
C TYR A 118 2.47 30.09 -17.93
N GLY A 119 1.22 30.29 -18.33
CA GLY A 119 0.79 31.45 -19.11
C GLY A 119 1.35 31.44 -20.54
N LYS A 120 1.10 32.54 -21.27
CA LYS A 120 1.58 32.74 -22.65
C LYS A 120 3.01 33.27 -22.75
N ALA A 121 3.59 33.72 -21.64
CA ALA A 121 4.91 34.36 -21.63
C ALA A 121 6.05 33.33 -21.67
N PRO A 122 7.16 33.60 -22.39
CA PRO A 122 8.28 32.67 -22.51
C PRO A 122 9.02 32.40 -21.19
N SER A 123 8.71 33.14 -20.12
CA SER A 123 9.38 33.07 -18.83
C SER A 123 9.15 31.79 -18.02
N LYS A 124 8.37 30.81 -18.52
CA LYS A 124 7.94 29.58 -17.79
C LYS A 124 7.56 29.86 -16.32
N LYS A 125 6.96 31.02 -16.04
CA LYS A 125 6.62 31.44 -14.68
C LYS A 125 5.31 30.77 -14.29
N GLU A 126 5.31 30.07 -13.17
CA GLU A 126 4.15 29.33 -12.71
C GLU A 126 2.96 30.26 -12.41
N THR A 127 1.80 29.88 -12.92
CA THR A 127 0.52 30.54 -12.62
C THR A 127 -0.02 30.08 -11.27
N PRO A 128 -1.04 30.76 -10.71
CA PRO A 128 -1.77 30.25 -9.55
C PRO A 128 -2.34 28.83 -9.76
N TYR A 129 -2.70 28.48 -11.00
CA TYR A 129 -3.18 27.14 -11.34
C TYR A 129 -2.10 26.08 -11.13
N ALA A 130 -0.86 26.31 -11.62
CA ALA A 130 0.24 25.38 -11.37
C ALA A 130 0.58 25.26 -9.88
N GLN A 131 0.51 26.36 -9.12
CA GLN A 131 0.73 26.36 -7.67
C GLN A 131 -0.32 25.53 -6.94
N ARG A 132 -1.59 25.61 -7.37
CA ARG A 132 -2.70 24.81 -6.86
C ARG A 132 -2.50 23.31 -7.09
N LEU A 133 -2.07 22.90 -8.29
CA LEU A 133 -1.73 21.49 -8.56
C LEU A 133 -0.67 20.97 -7.60
N LYS A 134 0.38 21.76 -7.32
CA LYS A 134 1.40 21.38 -6.34
C LYS A 134 0.86 21.32 -4.91
N GLN A 135 -0.12 22.17 -4.58
CA GLN A 135 -0.79 22.12 -3.29
C GLN A 135 -1.61 20.84 -3.14
N HIS A 136 -2.39 20.46 -4.15
CA HIS A 136 -3.12 19.18 -4.16
C HIS A 136 -2.15 18.00 -3.98
N TYR A 137 -1.00 18.03 -4.67
CA TYR A 137 0.05 17.05 -4.49
C TYR A 137 0.52 16.93 -3.04
N ARG A 138 0.89 18.05 -2.40
CA ARG A 138 1.33 18.04 -1.01
C ARG A 138 0.24 17.51 -0.07
N GLN A 139 -0.98 18.01 -0.19
CA GLN A 139 -2.11 17.61 0.66
C GLN A 139 -2.43 16.11 0.52
N CYS A 140 -2.40 15.57 -0.70
CA CYS A 140 -2.62 14.15 -0.92
C CYS A 140 -1.49 13.30 -0.33
N HIS A 141 -0.22 13.70 -0.53
CA HIS A 141 0.92 12.98 0.04
C HIS A 141 0.96 13.05 1.58
N GLU A 142 0.57 14.17 2.19
CA GLU A 142 0.39 14.30 3.64
C GLU A 142 -0.68 13.33 4.15
N ARG A 143 -1.84 13.25 3.48
CA ARG A 143 -2.89 12.29 3.83
C ARG A 143 -2.43 10.84 3.70
N ILE A 144 -1.69 10.50 2.66
CA ILE A 144 -1.12 9.16 2.49
C ILE A 144 -0.18 8.86 3.66
N ALA A 145 0.72 9.79 4.00
CA ALA A 145 1.65 9.63 5.12
C ALA A 145 0.93 9.49 6.47
N GLU A 146 -0.13 10.27 6.74
CA GLU A 146 -0.94 10.15 7.96
C GLU A 146 -1.67 8.81 8.05
N GLN A 147 -2.18 8.31 6.92
CA GLN A 147 -2.82 7.00 6.86
C GLN A 147 -1.81 5.88 7.15
N ASP A 148 -0.60 6.00 6.62
CA ASP A 148 0.48 5.05 6.88
C ASP A 148 0.94 5.12 8.33
N GLU A 149 1.09 6.31 8.92
CA GLU A 149 1.44 6.45 10.33
C GLU A 149 0.36 5.83 11.24
N ALA A 150 -0.92 6.04 10.92
CA ALA A 150 -2.02 5.40 11.65
C ALA A 150 -1.99 3.87 11.50
N ALA A 151 -1.66 3.35 10.30
CA ALA A 151 -1.50 1.91 10.07
C ALA A 151 -0.31 1.34 10.86
N VAL A 152 0.84 2.01 10.83
CA VAL A 152 2.04 1.64 11.61
C VAL A 152 1.74 1.63 13.11
N ARG A 153 0.98 2.62 13.61
CA ARG A 153 0.54 2.64 15.01
C ARG A 153 -0.33 1.42 15.39
N LEU A 154 -1.06 0.82 14.45
CA LEU A 154 -1.79 -0.42 14.69
C LEU A 154 -0.88 -1.67 14.69
N MET A 155 0.29 -1.59 14.06
CA MET A 155 1.28 -2.68 14.02
C MET A 155 2.11 -2.75 15.31
N ILE A 156 2.30 -1.61 15.98
CA ILE A 156 3.11 -1.51 17.21
C ILE A 156 2.18 -1.64 18.44
N PRO A 157 2.34 -2.68 19.28
CA PRO A 157 1.58 -2.80 20.51
C PRO A 157 1.84 -1.61 21.44
N GLN A 158 0.82 -1.18 22.20
CA GLN A 158 1.06 -0.17 23.22
C GLN A 158 2.03 -0.70 24.28
N THR A 159 2.85 0.19 24.81
CA THR A 159 3.93 -0.12 25.76
C THR A 159 3.48 -1.04 26.91
N TYR A 160 2.27 -0.85 27.45
CA TYR A 160 1.75 -1.61 28.59
C TYR A 160 0.70 -2.67 28.24
N ASP A 161 0.39 -2.87 26.96
CA ASP A 161 -0.49 -3.95 26.51
C ASP A 161 0.18 -5.32 26.68
N PRO A 162 -0.61 -6.41 26.74
CA PRO A 162 -0.08 -7.77 26.60
C PRO A 162 0.79 -7.89 25.36
N CYS A 163 1.93 -8.56 25.48
CA CYS A 163 2.81 -8.75 24.34
C CYS A 163 2.18 -9.67 23.29
N PRO A 164 2.24 -9.36 21.98
CA PRO A 164 1.63 -10.18 20.92
C PRO A 164 2.18 -11.61 20.84
N CYS A 165 3.37 -11.88 21.36
CA CYS A 165 3.93 -13.23 21.41
C CYS A 165 3.28 -14.11 22.50
N ASN A 166 2.29 -13.57 23.24
CA ASN A 166 1.58 -14.24 24.31
C ASN A 166 2.51 -14.84 25.38
N SER A 167 3.58 -14.13 25.72
CA SER A 167 4.55 -14.56 26.74
C SER A 167 4.05 -14.41 28.19
N GLY A 168 2.82 -13.90 28.38
CA GLY A 168 2.29 -13.49 29.69
C GLY A 168 2.89 -12.19 30.24
N LYS A 169 3.78 -11.52 29.49
CA LYS A 169 4.41 -10.25 29.88
C LYS A 169 3.82 -9.08 29.11
N LYS A 170 3.89 -7.87 29.69
CA LYS A 170 3.58 -6.62 28.97
C LYS A 170 4.65 -6.36 27.90
N PHE A 171 4.25 -5.74 26.79
CA PHE A 171 5.13 -5.51 25.63
C PHE A 171 6.46 -4.83 26.00
N LYS A 172 6.42 -3.80 26.86
CA LYS A 172 7.61 -3.10 27.39
C LYS A 172 8.67 -4.01 27.99
N PHE A 173 8.26 -5.07 28.67
CA PHE A 173 9.14 -5.98 29.39
C PHE A 173 9.43 -7.27 28.62
N CYS A 174 8.92 -7.39 27.39
CA CYS A 174 9.08 -8.58 26.57
C CYS A 174 9.77 -8.27 25.25
N CYS A 175 9.04 -7.83 24.24
CA CYS A 175 9.56 -7.66 22.89
C CYS A 175 9.96 -6.22 22.58
N GLN A 176 9.49 -5.22 23.32
CA GLN A 176 9.87 -3.82 23.09
C GLN A 176 11.40 -3.59 23.12
N PRO A 177 12.18 -4.16 24.07
CA PRO A 177 13.63 -3.96 24.13
C PRO A 177 14.40 -4.45 22.89
N ILE A 178 13.83 -5.39 22.14
CA ILE A 178 14.41 -5.94 20.91
C ILE A 178 13.61 -5.59 19.66
N PHE A 179 12.59 -4.74 19.78
CA PHE A 179 11.64 -4.46 18.69
C PHE A 179 12.34 -3.84 17.48
N TYR A 180 13.32 -2.97 17.71
CA TYR A 180 14.16 -2.42 16.65
C TYR A 180 14.85 -3.53 15.84
N TYR A 181 15.53 -4.47 16.50
CA TYR A 181 16.23 -5.56 15.82
C TYR A 181 15.28 -6.52 15.11
N ILE A 182 14.10 -6.78 15.69
CA ILE A 182 13.07 -7.56 15.01
C ILE A 182 12.64 -6.85 13.73
N THR A 183 12.35 -5.55 13.81
CA THR A 183 11.89 -4.76 12.65
C THR A 183 12.92 -4.76 11.54
N GLU A 184 14.18 -4.43 11.86
CA GLU A 184 15.28 -4.46 10.89
C GLU A 184 15.51 -5.85 10.28
N ALA A 185 15.35 -6.92 11.08
CA ALA A 185 15.44 -8.27 10.57
C ALA A 185 14.31 -8.59 9.58
N MET A 186 13.06 -8.21 9.89
CA MET A 186 11.92 -8.46 9.00
C MET A 186 12.03 -7.66 7.70
N CYS A 187 12.45 -6.40 7.75
CA CYS A 187 12.71 -5.60 6.56
C CYS A 187 13.83 -6.23 5.71
N ALA A 188 14.96 -6.59 6.34
CA ALA A 188 16.06 -7.23 5.63
C ALA A 188 15.66 -8.58 5.01
N THR A 189 14.78 -9.36 5.65
CA THR A 189 14.22 -10.59 5.07
C THR A 189 13.39 -10.30 3.83
N GLN A 190 12.50 -9.30 3.87
CA GLN A 190 11.69 -8.88 2.72
C GLN A 190 12.57 -8.44 1.53
N ASP A 191 13.71 -7.80 1.81
CA ASP A 191 14.70 -7.40 0.81
C ASP A 191 15.58 -8.56 0.30
N GLY A 192 15.39 -9.80 0.80
CA GLY A 192 16.24 -10.96 0.49
C GLY A 192 17.64 -10.91 1.12
N LEU A 193 17.89 -9.95 2.01
CA LEU A 193 19.17 -9.76 2.71
C LEU A 193 19.27 -10.67 3.94
N HIS A 194 19.15 -11.99 3.73
CA HIS A 194 19.01 -12.98 4.80
C HIS A 194 20.16 -12.97 5.83
N LYS A 195 21.42 -12.76 5.39
CA LYS A 195 22.57 -12.67 6.30
C LYS A 195 22.43 -11.50 7.27
N LYS A 196 22.04 -10.33 6.75
CA LYS A 196 21.81 -9.12 7.55
C LYS A 196 20.65 -9.30 8.52
N ALA A 197 19.58 -9.96 8.07
CA ALA A 197 18.45 -10.32 8.93
C ALA A 197 18.88 -11.20 10.12
N LEU A 198 19.69 -12.23 9.88
CA LEU A 198 20.23 -13.09 10.93
C LEU A 198 21.15 -12.32 11.89
N GLU A 199 21.99 -11.41 11.41
CA GLU A 199 22.83 -10.57 12.28
C GLU A 199 21.99 -9.73 13.25
N PHE A 200 20.88 -9.15 12.80
CA PHE A 200 19.95 -8.45 13.68
C PHE A 200 19.28 -9.39 14.68
N MET A 201 18.89 -10.59 14.24
CA MET A 201 18.33 -11.58 15.15
C MET A 201 19.34 -12.09 16.19
N GLU A 202 20.63 -12.15 15.86
CA GLU A 202 21.67 -12.44 16.85
C GLU A 202 21.88 -11.28 17.84
N LYS A 203 21.75 -10.02 17.41
CA LYS A 203 21.74 -8.87 18.32
C LYS A 203 20.55 -8.93 19.29
N ALA A 204 19.36 -9.28 18.80
CA ALA A 204 18.19 -9.49 19.65
C ALA A 204 18.43 -10.64 20.66
N ALA A 205 18.95 -11.78 20.19
CA ALA A 205 19.24 -12.94 21.03
C ALA A 205 20.29 -12.63 22.11
N LYS A 206 21.29 -11.79 21.82
CA LYS A 206 22.28 -11.36 22.83
C LYS A 206 21.66 -10.53 23.96
N LEU A 207 20.61 -9.76 23.68
CA LEU A 207 19.96 -8.89 24.66
C LEU A 207 18.99 -9.62 25.58
N VAL A 208 18.19 -10.55 25.04
CA VAL A 208 17.11 -11.21 25.80
C VAL A 208 17.18 -12.73 25.82
N GLY A 209 18.20 -13.31 25.19
CA GLY A 209 18.32 -14.76 24.98
C GLY A 209 17.48 -15.27 23.81
N ASN A 210 17.56 -16.58 23.57
CA ASN A 210 16.73 -17.29 22.60
C ASN A 210 15.31 -17.50 23.15
N THR A 211 14.56 -16.41 23.31
CA THR A 211 13.14 -16.44 23.66
C THR A 211 12.30 -17.05 22.53
N ALA A 212 11.08 -17.48 22.83
CA ALA A 212 10.15 -17.99 21.81
C ALA A 212 9.95 -17.00 20.65
N GLU A 213 9.84 -15.69 20.93
CA GLU A 213 9.72 -14.67 19.88
C GLU A 213 10.98 -14.62 19.01
N VAL A 214 12.18 -14.60 19.61
CA VAL A 214 13.44 -14.58 18.86
C VAL A 214 13.56 -15.80 17.95
N LEU A 215 13.22 -16.99 18.46
CA LEU A 215 13.23 -18.22 17.67
C LEU A 215 12.17 -18.20 16.56
N CYS A 216 10.97 -17.69 16.84
CA CYS A 216 9.91 -17.52 15.84
C CYS A 216 10.36 -16.60 14.70
N ARG A 217 11.03 -15.48 15.03
CA ARG A 217 11.55 -14.54 14.04
C ARG A 217 12.71 -15.13 13.25
N LYS A 218 13.62 -15.88 13.88
CA LYS A 218 14.65 -16.65 13.16
C LYS A 218 14.02 -17.66 12.19
N ALA A 219 12.96 -18.36 12.62
CA ALA A 219 12.21 -19.25 11.73
C ALA A 219 11.72 -18.48 10.50
N ILE A 220 11.07 -17.33 10.68
CA ILE A 220 10.64 -16.46 9.56
C ILE A 220 11.82 -16.08 8.65
N VAL A 221 13.00 -15.76 9.18
CA VAL A 221 14.16 -15.47 8.32
C VAL A 221 14.53 -16.69 7.47
N TYR A 222 14.52 -17.89 8.04
CA TYR A 222 14.84 -19.14 7.34
C TYR A 222 13.73 -19.62 6.38
N SER A 223 12.48 -19.16 6.49
CA SER A 223 11.40 -19.62 5.61
C SER A 223 11.70 -19.41 4.13
N ASP A 224 12.50 -18.39 3.82
CA ASP A 224 12.79 -17.97 2.47
C ASP A 224 13.87 -18.81 1.78
N PHE A 225 14.76 -19.45 2.54
CA PHE A 225 15.94 -20.13 1.96
C PHE A 225 16.37 -21.44 2.62
N ASP A 226 15.89 -21.78 3.82
CA ASP A 226 16.19 -23.06 4.46
C ASP A 226 14.97 -23.63 5.21
N ARG A 227 14.27 -24.54 4.53
CA ARG A 227 13.05 -25.15 5.06
C ARG A 227 13.29 -26.05 6.28
N LYS A 228 14.49 -26.65 6.39
CA LYS A 228 14.83 -27.53 7.52
C LYS A 228 15.05 -26.70 8.78
N LEU A 229 15.85 -25.63 8.67
CA LEU A 229 16.08 -24.72 9.79
C LEU A 229 14.81 -23.98 10.18
N TYR A 230 14.00 -23.56 9.21
CA TYR A 230 12.66 -23.01 9.47
C TYR A 230 11.85 -23.92 10.41
N ALA A 231 11.73 -25.21 10.07
CA ALA A 231 10.95 -26.16 10.87
C ALA A 231 11.57 -26.38 12.26
N GLU A 232 12.90 -26.49 12.34
CA GLU A 232 13.62 -26.67 13.60
C GLU A 232 13.43 -25.48 14.56
N TYR A 233 13.59 -24.25 14.07
CA TYR A 233 13.41 -23.04 14.89
C TYR A 233 11.96 -22.82 15.29
N LEU A 234 11.01 -23.15 14.40
CA LEU A 234 9.58 -23.08 14.72
C LEU A 234 9.19 -24.10 15.80
N GLN A 235 9.74 -25.32 15.74
CA GLN A 235 9.56 -26.32 16.79
C GLN A 235 10.13 -25.84 18.13
N LYS A 236 11.38 -25.36 18.15
CA LYS A 236 12.01 -24.82 19.37
C LYS A 236 11.23 -23.64 19.95
N CYS A 237 10.63 -22.80 19.10
CA CYS A 237 9.74 -21.73 19.54
C CYS A 237 8.55 -22.28 20.34
N LEU A 238 7.87 -23.31 19.81
CA LEU A 238 6.70 -23.94 20.44
C LEU A 238 7.06 -24.78 21.67
N GLU A 239 8.28 -25.33 21.75
CA GLU A 239 8.79 -25.97 22.96
C GLU A 239 8.95 -24.97 24.12
N ILE A 240 9.41 -23.74 23.82
CA ILE A 240 9.55 -22.68 24.82
C ILE A 240 8.20 -22.03 25.17
N ASN A 241 7.36 -21.75 24.16
CA ASN A 241 6.03 -21.21 24.34
C ASN A 241 5.01 -22.01 23.53
N PRO A 242 4.34 -23.02 24.15
CA PRO A 242 3.31 -23.82 23.49
C PRO A 242 2.06 -23.02 23.07
N ARG A 243 1.94 -21.75 23.48
CA ARG A 243 0.84 -20.85 23.12
C ARG A 243 1.33 -19.66 22.31
N HIS A 244 2.40 -19.82 21.53
CA HIS A 244 2.96 -18.75 20.71
C HIS A 244 2.08 -18.51 19.46
N PRO A 245 1.30 -17.42 19.40
CA PRO A 245 0.28 -17.26 18.36
C PRO A 245 0.87 -17.09 16.96
N ARG A 246 2.00 -16.39 16.82
CA ARG A 246 2.67 -16.25 15.52
C ARG A 246 3.21 -17.58 14.99
N ALA A 247 3.59 -18.50 15.87
CA ALA A 247 4.09 -19.80 15.44
C ALA A 247 2.96 -20.64 14.83
N TYR A 248 1.77 -20.63 15.46
CA TYR A 248 0.57 -21.24 14.90
C TYR A 248 0.12 -20.58 13.60
N TYR A 249 0.22 -19.25 13.49
CA TYR A 249 -0.04 -18.56 12.22
C TYR A 249 0.88 -19.04 11.09
N LEU A 250 2.18 -19.21 11.37
CA LEU A 250 3.15 -19.73 10.39
C LEU A 250 2.86 -21.19 10.00
N GLN A 251 2.44 -22.03 10.96
CA GLN A 251 1.97 -23.38 10.67
C GLN A 251 0.71 -23.35 9.77
N GLY A 252 -0.22 -22.42 10.02
CA GLY A 252 -1.40 -22.24 9.18
C GLY A 252 -1.05 -21.90 7.73
N LEU A 253 -0.09 -20.99 7.53
CA LEU A 253 0.43 -20.67 6.19
C LEU A 253 1.07 -21.89 5.52
N ASP A 254 1.84 -22.68 6.27
CA ASP A 254 2.48 -23.88 5.74
C ASP A 254 1.49 -24.94 5.31
N PHE A 255 0.47 -25.20 6.12
CA PHE A 255 -0.58 -26.17 5.80
C PHE A 255 -1.40 -25.69 4.60
N LYS A 256 -1.75 -24.41 4.54
CA LYS A 256 -2.39 -23.80 3.37
C LYS A 256 -1.56 -24.02 2.10
N ASN A 257 -0.26 -23.72 2.15
CA ASN A 257 0.63 -23.88 1.00
C ASN A 257 0.78 -25.35 0.55
N LYS A 258 0.59 -26.31 1.45
CA LYS A 258 0.55 -27.74 1.15
C LYS A 258 -0.83 -28.24 0.67
N GLY A 259 -1.85 -27.39 0.70
CA GLY A 259 -3.24 -27.75 0.39
C GLY A 259 -3.99 -28.44 1.53
N ASP A 260 -3.39 -28.57 2.71
CA ASP A 260 -4.04 -29.13 3.90
C ASP A 260 -4.88 -28.04 4.60
N SER A 261 -6.06 -27.79 4.03
CA SER A 261 -6.95 -26.73 4.50
C SER A 261 -7.48 -26.98 5.92
N ALA A 262 -7.67 -28.24 6.31
CA ALA A 262 -8.15 -28.60 7.65
C ALA A 262 -7.11 -28.25 8.73
N ALA A 263 -5.86 -28.65 8.52
CA ALA A 263 -4.77 -28.31 9.44
C ALA A 263 -4.47 -26.79 9.44
N ALA A 264 -4.63 -26.12 8.30
CA ALA A 264 -4.49 -24.67 8.20
C ALA A 264 -5.53 -23.93 9.06
N ILE A 265 -6.81 -24.32 8.95
CA ILE A 265 -7.90 -23.76 9.76
C ILE A 265 -7.62 -23.97 11.25
N GLU A 266 -7.26 -25.19 11.67
CA GLU A 266 -6.97 -25.48 13.08
C GLU A 266 -5.83 -24.60 13.62
N ALA A 267 -4.75 -24.46 12.85
CA ALA A 267 -3.61 -23.64 13.23
C ALA A 267 -3.98 -22.14 13.32
N TYR A 268 -4.75 -21.61 12.37
CA TYR A 268 -5.23 -20.23 12.44
C TYR A 268 -6.18 -19.98 13.61
N LEU A 269 -7.06 -20.93 13.94
CA LEU A 269 -7.94 -20.82 15.11
C LEU A 269 -7.14 -20.79 16.42
N LYS A 270 -6.09 -21.61 16.55
CA LYS A 270 -5.15 -21.55 17.68
C LYS A 270 -4.41 -20.22 17.74
N ALA A 271 -3.97 -19.69 16.60
CA ALA A 271 -3.35 -18.37 16.55
C ALA A 271 -4.31 -17.27 17.06
N ILE A 272 -5.58 -17.30 16.63
CA ILE A 272 -6.62 -16.37 17.10
C ILE A 272 -6.85 -16.50 18.60
N GLU A 273 -6.95 -17.72 19.12
CA GLU A 273 -7.14 -17.99 20.56
C GLU A 273 -5.99 -17.41 21.40
N TYR A 274 -4.77 -17.52 20.90
CA TYR A 274 -3.57 -17.13 21.65
C TYR A 274 -3.13 -15.68 21.43
N TYR A 275 -3.56 -15.00 20.37
CA TYR A 275 -3.29 -13.58 20.22
C TYR A 275 -4.11 -12.78 21.26
N PRO A 276 -3.49 -11.81 21.97
CA PRO A 276 -4.27 -10.92 22.81
C PRO A 276 -5.18 -10.06 21.91
N PRO A 277 -6.39 -9.67 22.37
CA PRO A 277 -7.30 -8.82 21.58
C PRO A 277 -6.70 -7.48 21.13
N THR A 278 -5.67 -7.00 21.83
CA THR A 278 -4.91 -5.79 21.49
C THR A 278 -3.95 -5.97 20.32
N ALA A 279 -3.64 -7.21 19.91
CA ALA A 279 -2.79 -7.52 18.75
C ALA A 279 -3.57 -7.36 17.43
N ARG A 280 -4.20 -6.19 17.23
CA ARG A 280 -5.14 -5.91 16.14
C ARG A 280 -4.58 -6.26 14.76
N TYR A 281 -3.36 -5.83 14.45
CA TYR A 281 -2.70 -6.14 13.17
C TYR A 281 -2.56 -7.65 12.94
N HIS A 282 -2.10 -8.38 13.95
CA HIS A 282 -1.90 -9.82 13.83
C HIS A 282 -3.22 -10.58 13.71
N LEU A 283 -4.25 -10.16 14.46
CA LEU A 283 -5.59 -10.73 14.35
C LEU A 283 -6.19 -10.47 12.97
N ASN A 284 -6.06 -9.24 12.45
CA ASN A 284 -6.47 -8.91 11.08
C ASN A 284 -5.80 -9.85 10.05
N GLU A 285 -4.47 -10.02 10.10
CA GLU A 285 -3.75 -10.92 9.18
C GLU A 285 -4.24 -12.37 9.26
N VAL A 286 -4.47 -12.88 10.48
CA VAL A 286 -4.91 -14.26 10.69
C VAL A 286 -6.33 -14.47 10.16
N TYR A 287 -7.26 -13.56 10.47
CA TYR A 287 -8.64 -13.63 9.96
C TYR A 287 -8.70 -13.52 8.44
N ASN A 288 -7.88 -12.66 7.84
CA ASN A 288 -7.84 -12.52 6.38
C ASN A 288 -7.38 -13.83 5.70
N ASN A 289 -6.32 -14.45 6.21
CA ASN A 289 -5.84 -15.74 5.69
C ASN A 289 -6.80 -16.89 5.98
N LEU A 290 -7.45 -16.90 7.14
CA LEU A 290 -8.49 -17.87 7.45
C LEU A 290 -9.68 -17.76 6.47
N GLY A 291 -10.08 -16.53 6.13
CA GLY A 291 -11.11 -16.29 5.12
C GLY A 291 -10.73 -16.84 3.75
N ASN A 292 -9.46 -16.66 3.34
CA ASN A 292 -8.95 -17.24 2.11
C ASN A 292 -9.01 -18.77 2.12
N VAL A 293 -8.62 -19.42 3.21
CA VAL A 293 -8.69 -20.89 3.31
C VAL A 293 -10.15 -21.39 3.28
N TYR A 294 -11.08 -20.72 3.98
CA TYR A 294 -12.49 -21.06 3.89
C TYR A 294 -13.05 -20.91 2.48
N TYR A 295 -12.62 -19.86 1.76
CA TYR A 295 -13.00 -19.66 0.38
C TYR A 295 -12.46 -20.77 -0.52
N ASP A 296 -11.19 -21.16 -0.36
CA ASP A 296 -10.53 -22.22 -1.15
C ASP A 296 -11.25 -23.57 -1.03
N ILE A 297 -11.88 -23.86 0.12
CA ILE A 297 -12.66 -25.09 0.34
C ILE A 297 -14.17 -24.94 0.06
N GLY A 298 -14.62 -23.78 -0.44
CA GLY A 298 -16.01 -23.53 -0.81
C GLY A 298 -16.94 -23.11 0.34
N GLU A 299 -16.41 -22.90 1.55
CA GLU A 299 -17.14 -22.45 2.74
C GLU A 299 -17.33 -20.93 2.74
N LYS A 300 -18.05 -20.42 1.73
CA LYS A 300 -18.16 -18.98 1.44
C LYS A 300 -18.70 -18.14 2.60
N ASP A 301 -19.69 -18.64 3.34
CA ASP A 301 -20.27 -17.91 4.47
C ASP A 301 -19.23 -17.69 5.59
N LYS A 302 -18.37 -18.68 5.84
CA LYS A 302 -17.27 -18.58 6.81
C LYS A 302 -16.16 -17.67 6.29
N ALA A 303 -15.89 -17.69 4.98
CA ALA A 303 -14.93 -16.78 4.36
C ALA A 303 -15.33 -15.31 4.55
N VAL A 304 -16.59 -14.98 4.23
CA VAL A 304 -17.16 -13.64 4.42
C VAL A 304 -17.08 -13.22 5.88
N ALA A 305 -17.52 -14.06 6.81
CA ALA A 305 -17.47 -13.75 8.23
C ALA A 305 -16.03 -13.51 8.73
N ALA A 306 -15.06 -14.27 8.22
CA ALA A 306 -13.65 -14.07 8.56
C ALA A 306 -13.08 -12.76 8.00
N TRP A 307 -13.39 -12.40 6.75
CA TRP A 307 -12.97 -11.11 6.19
C TRP A 307 -13.67 -9.91 6.86
N GLU A 308 -14.96 -10.03 7.22
CA GLU A 308 -15.66 -9.03 8.05
C GLU A 308 -14.95 -8.85 9.39
N LYS A 309 -14.56 -9.95 10.06
CA LYS A 309 -13.76 -9.89 11.29
C LYS A 309 -12.39 -9.25 11.08
N ALA A 310 -11.72 -9.52 9.96
CA ALA A 310 -10.46 -8.86 9.63
C ALA A 310 -10.63 -7.34 9.57
N LEU A 311 -11.73 -6.85 8.99
CA LEU A 311 -12.05 -5.42 8.90
C LEU A 311 -12.46 -4.78 10.25
N GLU A 312 -13.00 -5.54 11.21
CA GLU A 312 -13.19 -5.02 12.57
C GLU A 312 -11.85 -4.62 13.23
N TYR A 313 -10.79 -5.39 12.96
CA TYR A 313 -9.45 -5.10 13.49
C TYR A 313 -8.72 -4.04 12.67
N SER A 314 -8.81 -4.08 11.34
CA SER A 314 -8.24 -3.10 10.41
C SER A 314 -9.26 -2.70 9.33
N PRO A 315 -10.07 -1.64 9.56
CA PRO A 315 -11.13 -1.24 8.63
C PRO A 315 -10.64 -0.85 7.22
N LYS A 316 -9.35 -0.55 7.08
CA LYS A 316 -8.71 -0.12 5.83
C LYS A 316 -7.90 -1.23 5.15
N ASP A 317 -7.99 -2.48 5.61
CA ASP A 317 -7.35 -3.61 4.93
C ASP A 317 -7.94 -3.78 3.52
N MET A 318 -7.15 -3.36 2.52
CA MET A 318 -7.57 -3.38 1.12
C MET A 318 -7.76 -4.80 0.59
N VAL A 319 -7.05 -5.79 1.13
CA VAL A 319 -7.16 -7.20 0.70
C VAL A 319 -8.49 -7.75 1.18
N ALA A 320 -8.83 -7.56 2.45
CA ALA A 320 -10.12 -7.99 2.99
C ALA A 320 -11.30 -7.28 2.30
N GLN A 321 -11.17 -5.97 2.03
CA GLN A 321 -12.19 -5.22 1.25
C GLN A 321 -12.31 -5.72 -0.19
N ALA A 322 -11.20 -6.06 -0.86
CA ALA A 322 -11.23 -6.62 -2.21
C ALA A 322 -11.93 -7.98 -2.22
N ASN A 323 -11.55 -8.88 -1.30
CA ASN A 323 -12.15 -10.20 -1.16
C ASN A 323 -13.67 -10.13 -0.91
N LEU A 324 -14.13 -9.21 -0.04
CA LEU A 324 -15.57 -9.02 0.19
C LEU A 324 -16.29 -8.41 -1.02
N ARG A 325 -15.67 -7.51 -1.78
CA ARG A 325 -16.28 -6.96 -3.01
C ARG A 325 -16.40 -8.01 -4.11
N GLU A 326 -15.39 -8.86 -4.25
CA GLU A 326 -15.34 -9.87 -5.30
C GLU A 326 -16.19 -11.11 -4.95
N PHE A 327 -16.19 -11.53 -3.68
CA PHE A 327 -16.75 -12.81 -3.26
C PHE A 327 -17.84 -12.71 -2.18
N GLY A 328 -18.03 -11.53 -1.56
CA GLY A 328 -19.00 -11.30 -0.48
C GLY A 328 -20.44 -11.02 -0.95
N ALA A 329 -20.72 -11.10 -2.25
CA ALA A 329 -22.05 -10.91 -2.80
C ALA A 329 -22.94 -12.16 -2.65
N VAL A 330 -23.22 -12.58 -1.41
CA VAL A 330 -24.40 -13.41 -1.07
C VAL A 330 -24.92 -13.05 0.34
N ARG A 331 -25.42 -11.82 0.48
CA ARG A 331 -26.43 -11.48 1.51
C ARG A 331 -27.42 -10.49 0.89
N ARG A 332 -28.37 -11.01 0.11
CA ARG A 332 -29.64 -10.35 -0.15
C ARG A 332 -30.75 -11.34 0.08
#